data_AF-A0A7Y5SCP7-F1
#
_entry.id   AF-A0A7Y5SCP7-F1
#
_cell.length_a   1.000
_cell.length_b   1.000
_cell.length_c   1.000
_cell.angle_alpha   90.00
_cell.angle_beta   90.00
_cell.angle_gamma   90.00
#
_symmetry.space_group_name_H-M   'P 1'
#
loop_
_entity.id
_entity.type
_entity.pdbx_description
1 polymer ?
#
loop_
_entity_poly.entity_id
_entity_poly.type
_entity_poly.pdbx_seq_one_letter_code
_entity_poly.pdbx_strand_id
1 'polypeptide(L)'
;MENRFSACGLLVSEEETGRAEAFYVPRVGDESVGMFITQQQSQLGTSVDTILCFRTGRIVHAVVQTGLDGTQDVALAVKLAERMLARVDAAFDGKAAPTSAPETEASPTPTGG
;
A
#
# COMPACT_ATOMS: atom_id res chain seq x y z
N MET A 1 17.46 14.74 -20.15
CA MET A 1 16.20 15.26 -19.59
C MET A 1 15.54 14.06 -18.96
N GLU A 2 15.60 13.94 -17.63
CA GLU A 2 14.89 12.88 -16.91
C GLU A 2 13.38 13.10 -17.12
N ASN A 3 12.74 12.22 -17.89
CA ASN A 3 11.30 12.16 -17.91
C ASN A 3 10.85 11.53 -16.59
N ARG A 4 10.07 12.29 -15.82
CA ARG A 4 9.45 11.84 -14.59
C ARG A 4 7.94 11.94 -14.74
N PHE A 5 7.22 10.92 -14.30
CA PHE A 5 5.77 10.99 -14.22
C PHE A 5 5.33 10.81 -12.75
N SER A 6 4.18 11.38 -12.39
CA SER A 6 3.67 11.32 -11.02
C SER A 6 2.73 10.15 -10.83
N ALA A 7 3.14 9.18 -10.01
CA ALA A 7 2.30 8.10 -9.51
C ALA A 7 1.81 8.48 -8.11
N CYS A 8 0.58 8.97 -7.97
CA CYS A 8 0.00 9.25 -6.65
C CYS A 8 0.75 10.33 -5.85
N GLY A 9 1.37 11.28 -6.54
CA GLY A 9 2.24 12.29 -5.92
C GLY A 9 3.68 11.82 -5.71
N LEU A 10 4.00 10.55 -5.95
CA LEU A 10 5.37 10.06 -6.02
C LEU A 10 5.96 10.39 -7.40
N LEU A 11 7.17 10.96 -7.42
CA LEU A 11 7.91 11.17 -8.66
C LEU A 11 8.58 9.85 -9.03
N VAL A 12 8.15 9.27 -10.14
CA VAL A 12 8.74 8.04 -10.68
C VAL A 12 9.66 8.42 -11.83
N SER A 13 10.91 7.95 -11.80
CA SER A 13 11.89 8.18 -12.87
C SER A 13 11.69 7.15 -13.98
N GLU A 14 11.49 7.59 -15.22
CA GLU A 14 11.35 6.68 -16.38
C GLU A 14 12.65 5.91 -16.69
N GLU A 15 13.80 6.36 -16.20
CA GLU A 15 15.09 5.67 -16.38
C GLU A 15 15.26 4.47 -15.44
N GLU A 16 14.74 4.51 -14.21
CA GLU A 16 14.82 3.39 -13.25
C GLU A 16 13.62 2.44 -13.34
N THR A 17 12.52 2.92 -13.92
CA THR A 17 11.30 2.14 -14.08
C THR A 17 11.02 1.87 -15.54
N GLY A 18 11.27 0.62 -15.95
CA GLY A 18 10.76 0.13 -17.22
C GLY A 18 9.24 0.28 -17.22
N ARG A 19 8.73 1.26 -17.98
CA ARG A 19 7.32 1.41 -18.37
C ARG A 19 6.28 1.28 -17.23
N ALA A 20 5.73 2.41 -16.84
CA ALA A 20 4.51 2.43 -16.06
C ALA A 20 3.31 2.02 -16.92
N GLU A 21 2.54 1.04 -16.46
CA GLU A 21 1.34 0.58 -17.15
C GLU A 21 0.12 0.72 -16.24
N ALA A 22 -0.88 1.48 -16.67
CA ALA A 22 -2.10 1.65 -15.89
C ALA A 22 -2.96 0.37 -15.93
N PHE A 23 -3.61 0.04 -14.82
CA PHE A 23 -4.63 -1.00 -14.77
C PHE A 23 -5.93 -0.47 -14.19
N TYR A 24 -7.04 -1.13 -14.53
CA TYR A 24 -8.35 -0.75 -14.01
C TYR A 24 -8.47 -1.05 -12.51
N VAL A 25 -8.90 -0.05 -11.75
CA VAL A 25 -9.21 -0.18 -10.33
C VAL A 25 -10.68 0.21 -10.13
N PRO A 26 -11.46 -0.57 -9.36
CA PRO A 26 -12.74 -0.09 -8.85
C PRO A 26 -12.57 1.24 -8.11
N ARG A 27 -13.64 2.04 -8.04
CA ARG A 27 -13.58 3.30 -7.29
C ARG A 27 -13.40 2.98 -5.79
N VAL A 28 -12.28 3.42 -5.23
CA VAL A 28 -11.98 3.35 -3.79
C VAL A 28 -11.80 4.77 -3.28
N GLY A 29 -12.51 5.15 -2.22
CA GLY A 29 -12.50 6.51 -1.69
C GLY A 29 -13.06 7.53 -2.68
N ASP A 30 -12.50 8.75 -2.65
CA ASP A 30 -12.96 9.84 -3.52
C ASP A 30 -12.50 9.64 -4.97
N GLU A 31 -11.26 9.17 -5.14
CA GLU A 31 -10.56 8.92 -6.39
C GLU A 31 -9.63 7.72 -6.21
N SER A 32 -9.46 6.88 -7.24
CA SER A 32 -8.49 5.79 -7.24
C SER A 32 -7.80 5.62 -8.59
N VAL A 33 -6.55 5.15 -8.56
CA VAL A 33 -5.74 4.84 -9.75
C VAL A 33 -4.85 3.63 -9.47
N GLY A 34 -4.62 2.81 -10.49
CA GLY A 34 -3.75 1.64 -10.42
C GLY A 34 -2.69 1.67 -11.51
N MET A 35 -1.47 1.25 -11.18
CA MET A 35 -0.38 1.09 -12.13
C MET A 35 0.61 0.01 -11.75
N PHE A 36 1.18 -0.63 -12.75
CA PHE A 36 2.36 -1.46 -12.64
C PHE A 36 3.60 -0.65 -12.94
N ILE A 37 4.66 -0.90 -12.18
CA ILE A 37 5.98 -0.35 -12.44
C ILE A 37 6.94 -1.52 -12.57
N THR A 38 7.52 -1.71 -13.76
CA THR A 38 8.48 -2.79 -13.99
C THR A 38 9.89 -2.27 -13.69
N GLN A 39 10.64 -2.99 -12.88
CA GLN A 39 12.03 -2.68 -12.56
C GLN A 39 12.90 -3.87 -12.93
N GLN A 40 13.96 -3.61 -13.70
CA GLN A 40 14.87 -4.67 -14.11
C GLN A 40 15.96 -4.84 -13.05
N GLN A 41 15.90 -5.91 -12.27
CA GLN A 41 16.95 -6.24 -11.30
C GLN A 41 17.96 -7.18 -11.95
N SER A 42 19.22 -6.75 -11.98
CA SER A 42 20.30 -7.42 -12.72
C SER A 42 20.61 -8.86 -12.30
N GLN A 43 20.17 -9.28 -11.10
CA GLN A 43 20.48 -10.61 -10.54
C GLN A 43 19.27 -11.48 -10.21
N LEU A 44 18.08 -10.89 -10.02
CA LEU A 44 16.89 -11.59 -9.50
C LEU A 44 15.76 -11.70 -10.53
N GLY A 45 15.96 -11.17 -11.73
CA GLY A 45 14.95 -11.10 -12.78
C GLY A 45 14.20 -9.76 -12.77
N THR A 46 13.09 -9.72 -13.48
CA THR A 46 12.24 -8.53 -13.56
C THR A 46 11.32 -8.48 -12.34
N SER A 47 11.42 -7.43 -11.53
CA SER A 47 10.45 -7.15 -10.46
C SER A 47 9.37 -6.22 -10.97
N VAL A 48 8.14 -6.38 -10.46
CA VAL A 48 7.01 -5.53 -10.80
C VAL A 48 6.35 -5.04 -9.52
N ASP A 49 6.25 -3.74 -9.38
CA ASP A 49 5.44 -3.11 -8.33
C ASP A 49 4.01 -2.97 -8.82
N THR A 50 3.05 -3.54 -8.10
CA THR A 50 1.63 -3.27 -8.22
C THR A 50 1.28 -2.13 -7.28
N ILE A 51 0.93 -0.98 -7.83
CA ILE A 51 0.62 0.23 -7.07
C ILE A 51 -0.85 0.56 -7.25
N LEU A 52 -1.56 0.71 -6.13
CA LEU A 52 -2.93 1.22 -6.09
C LEU A 52 -2.98 2.41 -5.15
N CYS A 53 -3.48 3.52 -5.64
CA CYS A 53 -3.64 4.72 -4.84
C CYS A 53 -5.08 5.15 -4.77
N PHE A 54 -5.45 5.68 -3.61
CA PHE A 54 -6.79 6.20 -3.39
C PHE A 54 -6.75 7.45 -2.50
N ARG A 55 -7.72 8.34 -2.68
CA ARG A 55 -7.80 9.61 -1.95
C ARG A 55 -8.89 9.55 -0.87
N THR A 56 -8.58 10.10 0.31
CA THR A 56 -9.56 10.43 1.35
C THR A 56 -9.41 11.92 1.71
N GLY A 57 -10.27 12.76 1.17
CA GLY A 57 -10.19 14.22 1.31
C GLY A 57 -8.87 14.78 0.75
N ARG A 58 -7.99 15.25 1.65
CA ARG A 58 -6.67 15.82 1.26
C ARG A 58 -5.52 14.82 1.28
N ILE A 59 -5.75 13.61 1.77
CA ILE A 59 -4.71 12.59 1.93
C ILE A 59 -4.78 11.62 0.76
N VAL A 60 -3.64 11.33 0.14
CA VAL A 60 -3.48 10.26 -0.84
C VAL A 60 -2.82 9.08 -0.15
N HIS A 61 -3.46 7.92 -0.23
CA HIS A 61 -2.95 6.65 0.26
C HIS A 61 -2.40 5.85 -0.91
N ALA A 62 -1.38 5.04 -0.65
CA ALA A 62 -0.79 4.14 -1.62
C ALA A 62 -0.61 2.75 -1.01
N VAL A 63 -1.05 1.73 -1.74
CA VAL A 63 -0.74 0.33 -1.52
C VAL A 63 0.28 -0.06 -2.58
N VAL A 64 1.46 -0.51 -2.14
CA VAL A 64 2.54 -0.95 -3.02
C VAL A 64 2.86 -2.40 -2.70
N GLN A 65 2.83 -3.24 -3.72
CA GLN A 65 3.22 -4.64 -3.63
C GLN A 65 4.30 -4.95 -4.66
N THR A 66 5.48 -5.31 -4.19
CA THR A 66 6.59 -5.71 -5.06
C THR A 66 6.57 -7.22 -5.24
N GLY A 67 6.57 -7.68 -6.48
CA GLY A 67 6.65 -9.09 -6.85
C GLY A 67 7.64 -9.33 -7.97
N LEU A 68 7.80 -10.59 -8.35
CA LEU A 68 8.46 -10.93 -9.61
C LEU A 68 7.45 -10.77 -10.75
N ASP A 69 7.94 -10.58 -11.96
CA ASP A 69 7.07 -10.55 -13.13
C ASP A 69 6.23 -11.84 -13.24
N GLY A 70 4.94 -11.67 -13.49
CA GLY A 70 3.93 -12.74 -13.50
C GLY A 70 3.29 -13.03 -12.13
N THR A 71 3.76 -12.43 -11.03
CA THR A 71 3.17 -12.61 -9.69
C THR A 71 2.31 -11.43 -9.25
N GLN A 72 1.90 -10.55 -10.16
CA GLN A 72 1.10 -9.37 -9.84
C GLN A 72 -0.31 -9.78 -9.35
N ASP A 73 -0.77 -9.21 -8.24
CA ASP A 73 -2.11 -9.49 -7.68
C ASP A 73 -2.89 -8.19 -7.43
N VAL A 74 -3.61 -7.76 -8.47
CA VAL A 74 -4.49 -6.59 -8.42
C VAL A 74 -5.64 -6.78 -7.42
N ALA A 75 -6.18 -7.99 -7.32
CA ALA A 75 -7.32 -8.26 -6.44
C ALA A 75 -6.92 -8.10 -4.97
N LEU A 76 -5.71 -8.51 -4.60
CA LEU A 76 -5.14 -8.29 -3.28
C LEU A 76 -4.91 -6.80 -3.02
N ALA A 77 -4.31 -6.06 -3.97
CA ALA A 77 -4.10 -4.63 -3.84
C ALA A 77 -5.42 -3.88 -3.58
N VAL A 78 -6.49 -4.20 -4.33
CA VAL A 78 -7.82 -3.62 -4.15
C VAL A 78 -8.39 -3.93 -2.77
N LYS A 79 -8.35 -5.19 -2.33
CA LYS A 79 -8.84 -5.59 -1.00
C LYS A 79 -8.09 -4.88 0.13
N LEU A 80 -6.78 -4.68 -0.03
CA LEU A 80 -5.98 -3.94 0.95
C LEU A 80 -6.39 -2.46 0.99
N ALA A 81 -6.58 -1.84 -0.18
CA ALA A 81 -7.03 -0.46 -0.27
C ALA A 81 -8.42 -0.25 0.36
N GLU A 82 -9.38 -1.14 0.09
CA GLU A 82 -10.71 -1.12 0.70
C GLU A 82 -10.65 -1.24 2.23
N ARG A 83 -9.79 -2.13 2.75
CA ARG A 83 -9.60 -2.28 4.20
C ARG A 83 -8.94 -1.07 4.83
N MET A 84 -7.97 -0.46 4.14
CA MET A 84 -7.34 0.78 4.60
C MET A 84 -8.36 1.92 4.64
N LEU A 85 -9.18 2.08 3.60
CA LEU A 85 -10.27 3.05 3.57
C LEU A 85 -11.23 2.83 4.75
N ALA A 86 -11.72 1.60 4.94
CA ALA A 86 -12.62 1.28 6.05
C ALA A 86 -12.01 1.60 7.42
N ARG A 87 -10.68 1.42 7.59
CA ARG A 87 -9.97 1.78 8.82
C ARG A 87 -9.90 3.29 9.00
N VAL A 88 -9.65 4.05 7.94
CA VAL A 88 -9.61 5.52 7.95
C VAL A 88 -11.00 6.06 8.29
N ASP A 89 -12.04 5.59 7.63
CA ASP A 89 -13.43 5.98 7.90
C ASP A 89 -13.81 5.67 9.35
N ALA A 90 -13.48 4.48 9.85
CA ALA A 90 -13.74 4.13 11.25
C ALA A 90 -13.04 5.05 12.25
N ALA A 91 -11.83 5.54 11.92
CA ALA A 91 -11.11 6.49 12.76
C ALA A 91 -11.80 7.87 12.81
N PHE A 92 -12.33 8.35 11.68
CA PHE A 92 -13.05 9.62 11.61
C PHE A 92 -14.47 9.54 12.17
N ASP A 93 -15.14 8.39 12.05
CA ASP A 93 -16.48 8.12 12.61
C ASP A 93 -16.47 7.96 14.14
N GLY A 94 -15.31 8.03 14.80
CA GLY A 94 -15.18 7.75 16.24
C GLY A 94 -15.43 6.28 16.62
N LYS A 95 -15.42 5.37 15.63
CA LYS A 95 -15.60 3.93 15.79
C LYS A 95 -14.28 3.17 15.91
N ALA A 96 -13.14 3.85 15.85
CA ALA A 96 -11.85 3.24 16.12
C ALA A 96 -11.84 2.75 17.57
N ALA A 97 -12.01 1.44 17.76
CA ALA A 97 -11.89 0.80 19.06
C ALA A 97 -10.62 1.29 19.77
N PRO A 98 -10.68 1.60 21.07
CA PRO A 98 -9.48 1.85 21.83
C PRO A 98 -8.64 0.58 21.77
N THR A 99 -7.45 0.67 21.17
CA THR A 99 -6.40 -0.32 21.38
C THR A 99 -5.99 -0.15 22.83
N SER A 100 -6.66 -0.87 23.75
CA SER A 100 -6.03 -1.27 24.99
C SER A 100 -4.73 -1.97 24.57
N ALA A 101 -3.61 -1.32 24.88
CA ALA A 101 -2.30 -1.95 24.85
C ALA A 101 -2.38 -3.30 25.57
N PRO A 102 -1.56 -4.31 25.20
CA PRO A 102 -1.45 -5.48 26.06
C PRO A 102 -0.94 -4.98 27.41
N GLU A 103 -1.81 -4.98 28.43
CA GLU A 103 -1.37 -5.01 29.82
C GLU A 103 -0.38 -6.16 29.90
N THR A 104 0.89 -5.81 30.10
CA THR A 104 1.89 -6.76 30.57
C THR A 104 1.41 -7.17 31.95
N GLU A 105 0.62 -8.23 31.97
CA GLU A 105 0.21 -8.92 33.18
C GLU A 105 1.46 -9.21 34.00
N ALA A 106 1.46 -8.69 35.22
CA ALA A 106 2.59 -8.71 36.12
C ALA A 106 3.20 -10.11 36.23
N SER A 107 4.51 -10.18 36.05
CA SER A 107 5.34 -11.34 36.33
C SER A 107 5.02 -11.89 37.73
N PRO A 108 4.65 -13.18 37.91
CA PRO A 108 4.49 -13.74 39.25
C PRO A 108 5.89 -13.89 39.89
N THR A 109 6.10 -13.22 41.02
CA THR A 109 7.27 -13.42 41.88
C THR A 109 7.28 -14.87 42.38
N PRO A 110 8.36 -15.66 42.18
CA PRO A 110 8.46 -16.96 42.83
C PRO A 110 8.77 -16.78 44.32
N THR A 111 7.80 -17.10 45.17
CA THR A 111 8.00 -17.29 46.61
C THR A 111 8.77 -18.60 46.81
N GLY A 112 10.08 -18.49 47.00
CA GLY A 112 10.92 -19.61 47.46
C GLY A 112 10.81 -19.78 48.97
N GLY A 113 10.52 -21.02 49.39
CA GLY A 113 10.76 -21.54 50.73
C GLY A 113 11.93 -22.50 50.76
#